data_AF-A0A347AGL2-F1
#
_entry.id   AF-A0A347AGL2-F1
#
_cell.length_a   1.000
_cell.length_b   1.000
_cell.length_c   1.000
_cell.angle_alpha   90.00
_cell.angle_beta   90.00
_cell.angle_gamma   90.00
#
_symmetry.space_group_name_H-M   'P 1'
#
loop_
_entity.id
_entity.type
_entity.pdbx_description
1 polymer ?
#
loop_
_entity_poly.entity_id
_entity_poly.type
_entity_poly.pdbx_seq_one_letter_code
_entity_poly.pdbx_strand_id
1 'polypeptide(L)'
;MENDNKLEELTESLKDRDCKINKQEKVMEIVFNKAEDADWFEDLMESHRGSSSVSCVMSMRPLGQDKNHKFVFNIKDLDKFIELIKNG
;
A
#
# COMPACT_ATOMS: atom_id res chain seq x y z
N MET A 1 18.54 6.97 -6.88
CA MET A 1 17.95 7.79 -7.95
C MET A 1 16.72 7.14 -8.57
N GLU A 2 16.80 6.05 -9.33
CA GLU A 2 15.60 5.47 -9.98
C GLU A 2 14.52 4.98 -9.00
N ASN A 3 14.93 4.42 -7.85
CA ASN A 3 14.02 3.97 -6.79
C ASN A 3 13.38 5.12 -6.00
N ASP A 4 14.01 6.30 -5.97
CA ASP A 4 13.54 7.44 -5.16
C ASP A 4 12.38 8.12 -5.90
N ASN A 5 12.52 8.33 -7.20
CA ASN A 5 11.47 8.91 -8.06
C ASN A 5 10.18 8.06 -8.07
N LYS A 6 10.31 6.72 -8.07
CA LYS A 6 9.13 5.82 -8.07
C LYS A 6 8.41 5.80 -6.72
N LEU A 7 9.14 5.98 -5.62
CA LEU A 7 8.53 6.11 -4.31
C LEU A 7 7.75 7.43 -4.20
N GLU A 8 8.31 8.51 -4.76
CA GLU A 8 7.62 9.80 -4.88
C GLU A 8 6.34 9.66 -5.72
N GLU A 9 6.40 8.96 -6.85
CA GLU A 9 5.23 8.72 -7.70
C GLU A 9 4.12 7.92 -6.98
N LEU A 10 4.50 6.89 -6.22
CA LEU A 10 3.56 6.15 -5.38
C LEU A 10 2.94 7.07 -4.31
N THR A 11 3.77 7.89 -3.66
CA THR A 11 3.32 8.84 -2.64
C THR A 11 2.34 9.85 -3.22
N GLU A 12 2.61 10.40 -4.40
CA GLU A 12 1.71 11.28 -5.12
C GLU A 12 0.40 10.59 -5.51
N SER A 13 0.44 9.31 -5.87
CA SER A 13 -0.76 8.52 -6.22
C SER A 13 -1.65 8.26 -5.00
N LEU A 14 -1.09 8.33 -3.79
CA LEU A 14 -1.79 8.12 -2.52
C LEU A 14 -2.00 9.42 -1.73
N LYS A 15 -1.66 10.59 -2.27
CA LYS A 15 -1.66 11.86 -1.51
C LYS A 15 -3.03 12.28 -0.97
N ASP A 16 -4.10 11.88 -1.66
CA ASP A 16 -5.47 12.18 -1.26
C ASP A 16 -5.99 11.17 -0.20
N ARG A 17 -5.23 10.09 0.02
CA ARG A 17 -5.49 9.06 1.03
C ARG A 17 -4.65 9.39 2.25
N ASP A 18 -5.28 9.46 3.43
CA ASP A 18 -4.59 9.85 4.66
C ASP A 18 -3.72 8.69 5.17
N CYS A 19 -2.52 8.56 4.58
CA CYS A 19 -1.64 7.42 4.78
C CYS A 19 -0.16 7.79 4.92
N LYS A 20 0.60 6.85 5.49
CA LYS A 20 2.06 6.90 5.61
C LYS A 20 2.66 5.70 4.91
N ILE A 21 3.65 5.94 4.06
CA ILE A 21 4.36 4.91 3.32
C ILE A 21 5.77 4.78 3.90
N ASN A 22 6.17 3.56 4.21
CA ASN A 22 7.53 3.23 4.61
C ASN A 22 8.02 2.06 3.76
N LYS A 23 9.18 2.23 3.12
CA LYS A 23 9.82 1.19 2.29
C LYS A 23 11.15 0.80 2.91
N GLN A 24 11.31 -0.48 3.20
CA GLN A 24 12.57 -1.06 3.66
C GLN A 24 12.95 -2.20 2.73
N GLU A 25 13.96 -1.95 1.90
CA GLU A 25 14.42 -2.88 0.85
C GLU A 25 13.28 -3.33 -0.09
N LYS A 26 12.78 -4.55 0.08
CA LYS A 26 11.68 -5.16 -0.69
C LYS A 26 10.34 -5.15 0.05
N VAL A 27 10.36 -4.78 1.33
CA VAL A 27 9.16 -4.69 2.17
C VAL A 27 8.59 -3.29 2.06
N MET A 28 7.29 -3.20 1.84
CA MET A 28 6.53 -1.97 1.92
C MET A 28 5.51 -2.06 3.03
N GLU A 29 5.42 -0.98 3.78
CA GLU A 29 4.45 -0.73 4.81
C GLU A 29 3.63 0.50 4.42
N ILE A 30 2.31 0.35 4.44
CA ILE A 30 1.38 1.47 4.27
C ILE A 30 0.46 1.48 5.49
N VAL A 31 0.37 2.64 6.14
CA VAL A 31 -0.48 2.85 7.31
C VAL A 31 -1.52 3.90 6.97
N PHE A 32 -2.79 3.52 6.99
CA PHE A 32 -3.93 4.42 6.76
C PHE A 32 -4.51 4.89 8.09
N ASN A 33 -4.78 6.18 8.21
CA ASN A 33 -5.39 6.77 9.41
C ASN A 33 -6.93 6.73 9.37
N LYS A 34 -7.52 6.48 8.19
CA LYS A 34 -8.96 6.37 7.97
C LYS A 34 -9.33 4.93 7.61
N ALA A 35 -10.40 4.43 8.22
CA ALA A 35 -10.92 3.09 7.95
C ALA A 35 -11.37 2.95 6.48
N GLU A 36 -12.03 3.97 5.91
CA GLU A 36 -12.51 3.95 4.51
C GLU A 36 -11.36 3.79 3.50
N ASP A 37 -10.23 4.48 3.71
CA ASP A 37 -9.06 4.36 2.84
C ASP A 37 -8.40 2.99 3.00
N ALA A 38 -8.41 2.44 4.20
CA ALA A 38 -7.89 1.11 4.46
C ALA A 38 -8.76 0.00 3.86
N ASP A 39 -10.09 0.14 3.96
CA ASP A 39 -11.05 -0.81 3.36
C ASP A 39 -10.92 -0.79 1.83
N TRP A 40 -10.82 0.40 1.21
CA TRP A 40 -10.52 0.52 -0.22
C TRP A 40 -9.22 -0.18 -0.60
N PHE A 41 -8.15 0.02 0.18
CA PHE A 41 -6.87 -0.60 -0.10
C PHE A 41 -6.93 -2.12 0.06
N GLU A 42 -7.64 -2.62 1.07
CA GLU A 42 -7.84 -4.06 1.26
C GLU A 42 -8.61 -4.65 0.08
N ASP A 43 -9.72 -4.06 -0.33
CA ASP A 43 -10.51 -4.49 -1.50
C ASP A 43 -9.69 -4.47 -2.80
N LEU A 44 -8.87 -3.43 -2.99
CA LEU A 44 -7.97 -3.31 -4.13
C LEU A 44 -6.93 -4.45 -4.14
N MET A 45 -6.35 -4.76 -3.00
CA MET A 45 -5.37 -5.84 -2.87
C MET A 45 -6.01 -7.23 -2.96
N GLU A 46 -7.25 -7.39 -2.48
CA GLU A 46 -8.03 -8.62 -2.59
C GLU A 46 -8.45 -8.91 -4.02
N SER A 47 -8.98 -7.92 -4.74
CA SER A 47 -9.33 -8.03 -6.16
C SER A 47 -8.13 -8.36 -7.05
N HIS A 48 -6.92 -8.05 -6.57
CA HIS A 48 -5.66 -8.35 -7.23
C HIS A 48 -4.85 -9.44 -6.53
N ARG A 49 -5.46 -10.25 -5.65
CA ARG A 49 -4.83 -11.45 -5.07
C ARG A 49 -4.41 -12.40 -6.19
N GLY A 50 -3.10 -12.53 -6.39
CA GLY A 50 -2.49 -13.32 -7.46
C GLY A 50 -1.81 -12.48 -8.55
N SER A 51 -1.96 -11.14 -8.51
CA SER A 51 -1.12 -10.24 -9.31
C SER A 51 0.36 -10.39 -8.95
N SER A 52 1.23 -10.24 -9.95
CA SER A 52 2.68 -10.40 -9.76
C SER A 52 3.34 -9.20 -9.08
N SER A 53 2.60 -8.13 -8.74
CA SER A 53 3.13 -6.84 -8.27
C SER A 53 3.58 -6.88 -6.81
N VAL A 54 2.83 -7.61 -5.97
CA VAL A 54 3.07 -7.73 -4.53
C VAL A 54 2.92 -9.17 -4.04
N SER A 55 3.42 -9.48 -2.85
CA SER A 55 3.24 -10.80 -2.22
C SER A 55 3.26 -10.73 -0.70
N CYS A 56 2.76 -11.78 -0.05
CA CYS A 56 2.72 -11.90 1.41
C CYS A 56 2.03 -10.69 2.06
N VAL A 57 0.89 -10.26 1.52
CA VAL A 57 0.10 -9.15 2.06
C VAL A 57 -0.45 -9.56 3.43
N MET A 58 -0.05 -8.82 4.45
CA MET A 58 -0.56 -8.92 5.80
C MET A 58 -1.29 -7.62 6.13
N SER A 59 -2.58 -7.72 6.46
CA SER A 59 -3.34 -6.62 7.05
C SER A 59 -3.33 -6.75 8.57
N MET A 60 -2.95 -5.68 9.24
CA MET A 60 -3.00 -5.54 10.69
C MET A 60 -4.02 -4.47 11.01
N ARG A 61 -5.26 -4.91 11.23
CA ARG A 61 -6.32 -4.07 11.77
C ARG A 61 -6.12 -4.01 13.29
N PRO A 62 -5.90 -2.83 13.88
CA PRO A 62 -5.81 -2.68 15.32
C PRO A 62 -7.10 -3.15 16.00
N LEU A 63 -6.94 -3.80 17.14
CA LEU A 63 -8.03 -4.13 18.04
C LEU A 63 -8.13 -3.00 19.09
N GLY A 64 -9.16 -2.16 19.02
CA GLY A 64 -9.43 -1.12 20.04
C GLY A 64 -9.29 0.33 19.54
N GLN A 65 -8.65 1.20 20.34
CA GLN A 65 -8.60 2.66 20.12
C GLN A 65 -7.60 3.12 19.04
N ASP A 66 -6.67 2.27 18.64
CA ASP A 66 -5.84 2.53 17.46
C ASP A 66 -6.72 2.49 16.22
N LYS A 67 -6.75 3.59 15.46
CA LYS A 67 -7.53 3.69 14.21
C LYS A 67 -6.69 3.38 12.96
N ASN A 68 -5.40 3.14 13.15
CA ASN A 68 -4.45 3.08 12.05
C ASN A 68 -4.36 1.67 11.49
N HIS A 69 -4.90 1.46 10.29
CA HIS A 69 -4.84 0.18 9.61
C HIS A 69 -3.53 0.06 8.85
N LYS A 70 -2.75 -0.97 9.18
CA LYS A 70 -1.42 -1.18 8.61
C LYS A 70 -1.43 -2.36 7.64
N PHE A 71 -0.86 -2.15 6.46
CA PHE A 71 -0.61 -3.18 5.47
C PHE A 71 0.88 -3.36 5.30
N VAL A 72 1.34 -4.61 5.35
CA VAL A 72 2.74 -4.97 5.10
C VAL A 72 2.78 -6.01 3.99
N PHE A 73 3.59 -5.75 2.97
CA PHE A 73 3.72 -6.65 1.83
C PHE A 73 5.09 -6.54 1.19
N ASN A 74 5.50 -7.58 0.49
CA ASN A 74 6.71 -7.57 -0.32
C ASN A 74 6.39 -7.04 -1.72
N ILE A 75 7.09 -6.00 -2.15
CA ILE A 75 7.04 -5.52 -3.54
C ILE A 75 7.85 -6.47 -4.41
N LYS A 76 7.21 -7.00 -5.45
CA LYS A 76 7.86 -7.74 -6.53
C LYS A 76 8.14 -6.86 -7.74
N ASP A 77 7.21 -5.97 -8.06
CA ASP A 77 7.27 -5.05 -9.19
C ASP A 77 6.60 -3.73 -8.78
N LEU A 78 7.42 -2.70 -8.54
CA LEU A 78 6.96 -1.39 -8.06
C LEU A 78 6.16 -0.65 -9.13
N ASP A 79 6.50 -0.82 -10.41
CA ASP A 79 5.81 -0.14 -11.51
C ASP A 79 4.39 -0.66 -11.63
N LYS A 80 4.22 -1.98 -11.65
CA LYS A 80 2.89 -2.60 -11.65
C LYS A 80 2.09 -2.28 -10.40
N PHE A 81 2.75 -2.10 -9.25
CA PHE A 81 2.08 -1.69 -8.04
C PHE A 81 1.56 -0.26 -8.14
N ILE A 82 2.37 0.68 -8.64
CA ILE A 82 1.93 2.07 -8.87
C ILE A 82 0.76 2.10 -9.87
N GLU A 83 0.83 1.34 -10.97
CA GLU A 83 -0.27 1.23 -11.92
C GLU A 83 -1.55 0.69 -11.29
N LEU A 84 -1.43 -0.33 -10.42
CA LEU A 84 -2.56 -0.88 -9.69
C LEU A 84 -3.21 0.16 -8.77
N ILE A 85 -2.41 1.00 -8.10
CA ILE A 85 -2.91 2.08 -7.24
C ILE A 85 -3.58 3.19 -8.06
N LYS A 86 -3.03 3.53 -9.23
CA LYS A 86 -3.59 4.57 -10.10
C LYS A 86 -4.90 4.17 -10.79
N ASN A 87 -5.12 2.87 -10.99
CA ASN A 87 -6.28 2.33 -11.70
C ASN A 87 -7.38 1.75 -10.78
N GLY A 88 -7.15 1.72 -9.47
CA GLY A 88 -8.08 1.22 -8.45
C GLY A 88 -8.79 2.32 -7.67
#